data_AF-A0A962CJU0-F1
#
_entry.id   AF-A0A962CJU0-F1
#
_cell.length_a   1.000
_cell.length_b   1.000
_cell.length_c   1.000
_cell.angle_alpha   90.00
_cell.angle_beta   90.00
_cell.angle_gamma   90.00
#
_symmetry.space_group_name_H-M   'P 1'
#
loop_
_entity.id
_entity.type
_entity.pdbx_description
1 polymer ?
#
loop_
_entity_poly.entity_id
_entity_poly.type
_entity_poly.pdbx_seq_one_letter_code
_entity_poly.pdbx_strand_id
1 'polypeptide(L)' 'MSEKKAYPLRINAAVLEAMQRWADDDLRSLNAQIEYVMREALRKAGRIKPAAKPPAIETDETD' A
#
# COMPACT_ATOMS: atom_id res chain seq x y z
N MET A 1 -2.36 3.62 -14.47
CA MET A 1 -2.76 2.66 -13.42
C MET A 1 -1.55 1.82 -13.06
N SER A 2 -0.96 2.02 -11.87
CA SER A 2 0.15 1.21 -11.39
C SER A 2 -0.29 -0.26 -11.35
N GLU A 3 0.40 -1.11 -12.11
CA GLU A 3 0.04 -2.52 -12.23
C GLU A 3 0.11 -3.20 -10.84
N LYS A 4 -1.02 -3.74 -10.36
CA LYS A 4 -1.08 -4.47 -9.09
C LYS A 4 -0.97 -5.96 -9.38
N LYS A 5 0.08 -6.60 -8.86
CA LYS A 5 0.27 -8.05 -8.98
C LYS A 5 -0.28 -8.76 -7.75
N ALA A 6 -1.21 -9.70 -7.96
CA ALA A 6 -1.68 -10.57 -6.90
C ALA A 6 -0.58 -11.59 -6.52
N TYR A 7 -0.36 -11.79 -5.22
CA TYR A 7 0.62 -12.74 -4.70
C TYR A 7 0.03 -13.48 -3.49
N PRO A 8 0.04 -14.83 -3.45
CA PRO A 8 -0.43 -15.59 -2.30
C PRO A 8 0.55 -15.41 -1.12
N LEU A 9 0.08 -14.75 -0.05
CA LEU A 9 0.88 -14.48 1.14
C LEU A 9 0.67 -15.58 2.19
N ARG A 10 1.74 -16.28 2.56
CA ARG A 10 1.74 -17.16 3.75
C ARG A 10 2.10 -16.32 4.97
N ILE A 11 1.15 -16.17 5.89
CA ILE A 11 1.29 -15.34 7.09
C ILE A 11 0.68 -16.04 8.29
N ASN A 12 1.23 -15.79 9.48
CA ASN A 12 0.66 -16.27 10.73
C ASN A 12 -0.73 -15.65 10.96
N ALA A 13 -1.69 -16.47 11.40
CA ALA A 13 -3.09 -16.04 11.58
C ALA A 13 -3.25 -14.89 12.58
N ALA A 14 -2.54 -14.92 13.71
CA ALA A 14 -2.62 -13.85 14.71
C ALA A 14 -2.08 -12.52 14.19
N VAL A 15 -1.08 -12.55 13.31
CA VAL A 15 -0.56 -11.34 12.65
C VAL A 15 -1.59 -10.79 11.66
N LEU A 16 -2.26 -11.66 10.91
CA LEU A 16 -3.30 -11.24 9.97
C LEU A 16 -4.49 -10.61 10.70
N GLU A 17 -4.90 -11.18 11.83
CA GLU A 17 -5.98 -10.66 12.67
C GLU A 17 -5.64 -9.29 13.26
N ALA A 18 -4.43 -9.13 13.80
CA ALA A 18 -3.96 -7.84 14.29
C ALA A 18 -3.91 -6.77 13.17
N MET A 19 -3.50 -7.16 11.97
CA MET A 19 -3.49 -6.27 10.80
C MET A 19 -4.91 -5.89 10.35
N GLN A 20 -5.86 -6.84 10.38
CA GLN A 20 -7.27 -6.58 10.06
C GLN A 20 -7.85 -5.55 11.02
N ARG A 21 -7.65 -5.74 12.33
CA ARG A 21 -8.15 -4.80 13.34
C ARG A 21 -7.58 -3.40 13.15
N TRP A 22 -6.28 -3.28 12.86
CA TRP A 22 -5.69 -1.97 12.56
C TRP A 22 -6.24 -1.36 11.27
N ALA A 23 -6.48 -2.17 10.23
CA ALA A 23 -7.12 -1.70 9.01
C ALA A 23 -8.53 -1.15 9.28
N ASP A 24 -9.31 -1.84 10.12
CA ASP A 24 -10.65 -1.43 10.51
C ASP A 24 -10.64 -0.11 11.31
N ASP A 25 -9.69 0.04 12.26
CA ASP A 25 -9.49 1.27 13.04
C ASP A 25 -9.15 2.47 12.13
N ASP A 26 -8.39 2.25 11.05
CA ASP A 26 -8.00 3.26 10.06
C ASP A 26 -9.02 3.44 8.92
N LEU A 27 -10.16 2.74 8.95
CA LEU A 27 -11.18 2.69 7.88
C LEU A 27 -10.58 2.37 6.50
N ARG A 28 -9.61 1.46 6.47
CA ARG A 28 -8.92 0.98 5.25
C ARG A 28 -9.20 -0.49 4.99
N SER A 29 -9.04 -0.90 3.74
CA SER A 29 -9.01 -2.33 3.42
C SER A 29 -7.73 -2.97 3.96
N LEU A 30 -7.83 -4.24 4.34
CA LEU A 30 -6.69 -5.03 4.80
C LEU A 30 -5.52 -5.01 3.80
N ASN A 31 -5.80 -5.12 2.50
CA ASN A 31 -4.76 -5.06 1.46
C ASN A 31 -4.08 -3.68 1.42
N ALA A 32 -4.84 -2.59 1.55
CA ALA A 32 -4.26 -1.25 1.59
C ALA A 32 -3.39 -1.05 2.85
N GLN A 33 -3.82 -1.60 3.99
CA GLN A 33 -3.05 -1.55 5.23
C GLN A 33 -1.74 -2.33 5.13
N ILE A 34 -1.79 -3.57 4.61
CA ILE A 34 -0.60 -4.40 4.37
C ILE A 34 0.38 -3.68 3.43
N GLU A 35 -0.13 -3.10 2.33
CA GLU A 35 0.69 -2.33 1.38
C GLU A 35 1.34 -1.11 2.04
N TYR A 36 0.59 -0.35 2.83
CA TYR A 36 1.09 0.80 3.57
C TYR A 36 2.25 0.41 4.49
N VAL A 37 2.05 -0.59 5.34
CA VAL A 37 3.06 -1.06 6.29
C VAL A 37 4.31 -1.58 5.57
N MET A 38 4.16 -2.33 4.48
CA MET A 38 5.30 -2.80 3.69
C MET A 38 6.08 -1.64 3.07
N ARG A 39 5.40 -0.64 2.49
CA ARG A 39 6.05 0.56 1.92
C ARG A 39 6.80 1.34 2.99
N GLU A 40 6.18 1.56 4.15
CA GLU A 40 6.80 2.22 5.30
C GLU A 40 8.06 1.45 5.76
N ALA A 41 7.96 0.13 5.94
CA ALA A 41 9.08 -0.71 6.37
C ALA A 41 10.23 -0.69 5.36
N LEU A 42 9.94 -0.82 4.07
CA LEU A 42 10.94 -0.75 3.00
C LEU A 42 11.61 0.62 2.94
N ARG A 43 10.87 1.71 3.16
CA ARG A 43 11.44 3.06 3.19
C ARG A 43 12.37 3.24 4.39
N LYS A 44 11.94 2.81 5.57
CA LYS A 44 12.77 2.83 6.80
C LYS A 44 14.04 2.00 6.64
N ALA A 45 13.96 0.89 5.91
CA ALA A 45 15.11 0.04 5.58
C ALA A 45 15.97 0.56 4.40
N GLY A 46 15.62 1.71 3.81
CA GLY A 46 16.34 2.27 2.65
C GLY A 46 16.23 1.44 1.36
N ARG A 47 15.22 0.56 1.27
CA ARG A 47 15.04 -0.39 0.16
C ARG A 47 14.14 0.13 -0.97
N ILE A 48 13.42 1.21 -0.73
CA ILE A 48 12.73 1.97 -1.78
C ILE A 48 13.14 3.43 -1.68
N LYS A 49 13.40 4.07 -2.82
CA LYS A 49 13.55 5.53 -2.88
C LYS A 49 12.15 6.15 -2.70
N PRO A 50 11.99 7.26 -1.95
CA PRO A 50 10.72 7.97 -1.93
C PRO A 50 10.34 8.29 -3.38
N ALA A 51 9.14 7.86 -3.78
CA ALA A 51 8.67 8.09 -5.14
C ALA A 51 8.71 9.59 -5.39
N ALA A 52 9.42 10.00 -6.44
CA ALA A 52 9.26 11.35 -6.99
C ALA A 52 7.75 11.54 -7.24
N LYS A 53 7.24 12.71 -6.81
CA LYS A 53 5.85 13.14 -6.92
C LYS A 53 5.20 12.60 -8.21
N PRO A 54 4.00 11.98 -8.17
CA PRO A 54 3.35 11.55 -9.40
C PRO A 54 3.28 12.74 -10.36
N PRO A 55 3.53 12.57 -11.67
CA PRO A 55 3.29 13.66 -12.62
C PRO A 55 1.85 14.11 -12.43
N ALA A 56 1.66 15.42 -12.29
CA ALA A 56 0.33 16.02 -12.27
C ALA A 56 -0.41 15.49 -13.50
N ILE A 57 -1.57 14.89 -13.29
CA ILE A 57 -2.46 14.54 -14.38
C ILE A 57 -2.93 15.88 -14.93
N GLU A 58 -2.33 16.35 -16.01
CA GLU A 58 -2.93 17.38 -16.86
C GLU A 58 -4.20 16.77 -17.44
N THR A 59 -5.34 17.17 -16.92
CA THR A 59 -6.62 16.97 -17.58
C THR A 59 -6.63 17.87 -18.80
N ASP A 60 -6.29 17.29 -19.95
CA ASP A 60 -6.65 17.88 -21.24
C ASP A 60 -8.17 17.71 -21.40
N GLU A 61 -8.93 18.69 -20.88
CA GLU A 61 -10.27 18.98 -21.38
C GLU A 61 -10.09 19.58 -22.77
N THR A 62 -10.21 18.75 -23.80
CA THR A 62 -10.46 19.21 -25.17
C THR A 62 -11.97 19.10 -25.45
N ASP A 63 -12.54 20.23 -25.86
CA ASP A 63 -13.92 20.48 -26.35
C ASP A 63 -14.53 19.36 -27.21
#